data_AF-A0A937B1W9-F1
#
_entry.id   AF-A0A937B1W9-F1
#
_cell.length_a   1.000
_cell.length_b   1.000
_cell.length_c   1.000
_cell.angle_alpha   90.00
_cell.angle_beta   90.00
_cell.angle_gamma   90.00
#
_symmetry.space_group_name_H-M   'P 1'
#
loop_
_entity.id
_entity.type
_entity.pdbx_description
1 polymer ?
#
loop_
_entity_poly.entity_id
_entity_poly.type
_entity_poly.pdbx_seq_one_letter_code
_entity_poly.pdbx_strand_id
1 'polypeptide(L)'
;MKQLVFIICLFSTCLYGQTSRLLQIDSIPSSGLLLKTHWKYYVGDDLEFAKPNFNDSTWLDIDPTKELASLTEIMDSRIKWLRINFQVDSKLDFPLGLAVTHAGASEIYLNGKLIHEFGNFDTDISKVTAYDPLYRLIYLPKDSTGQYHLAVRYVLQPNIRYTTILD
;
A
#
# COMPACT_ATOMS: atom_id res chain seq x y z
N MET A 1 -34.29 -31.40 -36.62
CA MET A 1 -33.18 -31.59 -35.66
C MET A 1 -32.47 -30.26 -35.51
N LYS A 2 -32.57 -29.59 -34.35
CA LYS A 2 -31.93 -28.28 -34.12
C LYS A 2 -30.52 -28.54 -33.57
N GLN A 3 -29.49 -28.19 -34.33
CA GLN A 3 -28.11 -28.25 -33.85
C GLN A 3 -27.80 -26.96 -33.08
N LEU A 4 -27.48 -27.09 -31.79
CA LEU A 4 -26.89 -26.01 -31.00
C LEU A 4 -25.40 -25.92 -31.37
N VAL A 5 -24.98 -24.78 -31.92
CA VAL A 5 -23.56 -24.48 -32.13
C VAL A 5 -23.05 -23.73 -30.90
N PHE A 6 -22.12 -24.34 -30.16
CA PHE A 6 -21.42 -23.69 -29.05
C PHE A 6 -20.17 -23.02 -29.61
N ILE A 7 -20.18 -21.68 -29.64
CA ILE A 7 -19.03 -20.89 -30.08
C ILE A 7 -18.17 -20.63 -28.84
N ILE A 8 -17.08 -21.37 -28.69
CA ILE A 8 -16.09 -21.13 -27.64
C ILE A 8 -15.16 -20.02 -28.15
N CYS A 9 -15.45 -18.78 -27.76
CA CYS A 9 -14.52 -17.67 -27.90
C CYS A 9 -13.39 -17.83 -26.88
N LEU A 10 -12.30 -18.46 -27.30
CA LEU A 10 -11.01 -18.38 -26.61
C LEU A 10 -10.47 -16.95 -26.79
N PHE A 11 -10.95 -16.02 -25.94
CA PHE A 11 -10.21 -14.79 -25.70
C PHE A 11 -8.91 -15.19 -25.03
N SER A 12 -7.83 -15.24 -25.81
CA SER A 12 -6.47 -15.23 -25.30
C SER A 12 -6.29 -13.95 -24.50
N THR A 13 -6.61 -13.98 -23.21
CA THR A 13 -6.12 -12.97 -22.28
C THR A 13 -4.61 -13.18 -22.22
N CYS A 14 -3.86 -12.38 -22.96
CA CYS A 14 -2.47 -12.16 -22.66
C CYS A 14 -2.41 -11.74 -21.19
N LEU A 15 -2.04 -12.67 -20.32
CA LEU A 15 -1.60 -12.37 -18.99
C LEU A 15 -0.31 -11.57 -19.17
N TYR A 16 -0.45 -10.25 -19.28
CA TYR A 16 0.66 -9.34 -19.05
C TYR A 16 1.02 -9.46 -17.57
N GLY A 17 1.80 -10.49 -17.24
CA GLY A 17 2.56 -10.53 -16.01
C GLY A 17 3.64 -9.46 -16.08
N GLN A 18 3.24 -8.20 -15.97
CA GLN A 18 4.19 -7.10 -15.78
C GLN A 18 4.63 -7.17 -14.33
N THR A 19 5.87 -7.63 -14.14
CA THR A 19 6.52 -7.74 -12.85
C THR A 19 6.46 -6.38 -12.16
N SER A 20 5.72 -6.29 -11.06
CA SER A 20 5.80 -5.13 -10.19
C SER A 20 7.26 -4.89 -9.80
N ARG A 21 7.66 -3.62 -9.61
CA ARG A 21 9.04 -3.29 -9.30
C ARG A 21 9.35 -3.78 -7.87
N LEU A 22 10.02 -4.92 -7.77
CA LEU A 22 10.34 -5.59 -6.51
C LEU A 22 11.59 -4.95 -5.87
N LEU A 23 11.43 -4.43 -4.64
CA LEU A 23 12.55 -3.97 -3.82
C LEU A 23 13.24 -5.17 -3.15
N GLN A 24 14.52 -5.39 -3.44
CA GLN A 24 15.31 -6.44 -2.79
C GLN A 24 15.85 -5.93 -1.44
N ILE A 25 15.65 -6.71 -0.38
CA ILE A 25 16.12 -6.43 0.97
C ILE A 25 16.99 -7.60 1.44
N ASP A 26 18.31 -7.44 1.28
CA ASP A 26 19.27 -8.48 1.66
C ASP A 26 19.50 -8.52 3.17
N SER A 27 19.51 -7.34 3.81
CA SER A 27 19.73 -7.20 5.25
C SER A 27 18.99 -5.98 5.80
N ILE A 28 18.62 -6.06 7.09
CA ILE A 28 17.97 -4.97 7.81
C ILE A 28 18.94 -4.49 8.89
N PRO A 29 19.46 -3.26 8.81
CA PRO A 29 20.30 -2.68 9.86
C PRO A 29 19.57 -2.64 11.21
N SER A 30 20.31 -2.56 12.32
CA SER A 30 19.73 -2.41 13.66
C SER A 30 18.91 -1.12 13.82
N SER A 31 19.20 -0.09 13.02
CA SER A 31 18.43 1.15 12.94
C SER A 31 17.12 1.03 12.13
N GLY A 32 16.85 -0.14 11.54
CA GLY A 32 15.79 -0.34 10.56
C GLY A 32 16.19 0.13 9.16
N LEU A 33 15.27 -0.10 8.22
CA LEU A 33 15.39 0.30 6.82
C LEU A 33 14.23 1.23 6.45
N LEU A 34 14.55 2.42 5.93
CA LEU A 34 13.53 3.37 5.46
C LEU A 34 13.03 2.97 4.07
N LEU A 35 11.72 2.70 3.94
CA LEU A 35 11.07 2.36 2.67
C LEU A 35 10.77 3.62 1.84
N LYS A 36 11.80 4.19 1.21
CA LYS A 36 11.71 5.44 0.45
C LYS A 36 11.26 5.28 -1.00
N THR A 37 11.70 4.20 -1.65
CA THR A 37 11.60 4.04 -3.11
C THR A 37 10.66 2.89 -3.46
N HIS A 38 10.33 2.75 -4.75
CA HIS A 38 9.49 1.66 -5.28
C HIS A 38 8.02 1.70 -4.86
N TRP A 39 7.61 2.78 -4.19
CA TRP A 39 6.21 3.04 -3.92
C TRP A 39 5.51 3.58 -5.15
N LYS A 40 4.30 3.09 -5.34
CA LYS A 40 3.34 3.65 -6.29
C LYS A 40 2.10 4.11 -5.57
N TYR A 41 1.36 5.03 -6.18
CA TYR A 41 0.05 5.44 -5.70
C TYR A 41 -0.99 5.55 -6.79
N TYR A 42 -2.25 5.49 -6.35
CA TYR A 42 -3.43 5.70 -7.17
C TYR A 42 -4.51 6.40 -6.37
N VAL A 43 -5.26 7.29 -7.03
CA VAL A 43 -6.42 7.97 -6.45
C VAL A 43 -7.67 7.25 -6.91
N GLY A 44 -8.43 6.71 -5.96
CA GLY A 44 -9.55 5.81 -6.21
C GLY A 44 -9.63 4.78 -5.10
N ASP A 45 -10.69 3.97 -5.10
CA ASP A 45 -10.95 3.06 -4.00
C ASP A 45 -11.51 1.72 -4.46
N ASP A 46 -10.63 0.72 -4.53
CA ASP A 46 -10.96 -0.65 -4.88
C ASP A 46 -10.14 -1.61 -4.00
N LEU A 47 -10.80 -2.55 -3.32
CA LEU A 47 -10.15 -3.53 -2.46
C LEU A 47 -9.28 -4.53 -3.25
N GLU A 48 -9.49 -4.68 -4.57
CA GLU A 48 -8.59 -5.44 -5.44
C GLU A 48 -7.16 -4.89 -5.40
N PHE A 49 -6.99 -3.60 -5.10
CA PHE A 49 -5.69 -2.96 -4.96
C PHE A 49 -4.87 -3.45 -3.77
N ALA A 50 -5.44 -4.22 -2.85
CA ALA A 50 -4.67 -4.89 -1.78
C ALA A 50 -4.00 -6.19 -2.26
N LYS A 51 -4.49 -6.80 -3.34
CA LYS A 51 -4.08 -8.15 -3.73
C LYS A 51 -2.65 -8.20 -4.26
N PRO A 52 -1.92 -9.31 -4.02
CA PRO A 52 -0.54 -9.46 -4.48
C PRO A 52 -0.43 -9.50 -6.00
N ASN A 53 -1.41 -10.09 -6.68
CA ASN A 53 -1.44 -10.24 -8.14
C ASN A 53 -2.07 -9.03 -8.87
N PHE A 54 -2.41 -7.95 -8.17
CA PHE A 54 -2.93 -6.74 -8.80
C PHE A 54 -1.84 -6.07 -9.66
N ASN A 55 -2.19 -5.70 -10.89
CA ASN A 55 -1.27 -5.01 -11.79
C ASN A 55 -1.34 -3.49 -11.58
N ASP A 56 -0.31 -2.96 -10.91
CA ASP A 56 -0.14 -1.52 -10.64
C ASP A 56 0.76 -0.81 -11.67
N SER A 57 0.98 -1.38 -12.86
CA SER A 57 1.92 -0.79 -13.84
C SER A 57 1.54 0.60 -14.34
N THR A 58 0.25 0.94 -14.27
CA THR A 58 -0.28 2.26 -14.66
C THR A 58 -0.29 3.27 -13.51
N TRP A 59 0.04 2.84 -12.29
CA TRP A 59 0.10 3.73 -11.12
C TRP A 59 1.34 4.63 -11.19
N LEU A 60 1.24 5.78 -10.53
CA LEU A 60 2.30 6.78 -10.51
C LEU A 60 3.29 6.48 -9.37
N ASP A 61 4.56 6.76 -9.55
CA ASP A 61 5.56 6.65 -8.49
C ASP A 61 5.35 7.74 -7.42
N ILE A 62 5.63 7.42 -6.15
CA ILE A 62 5.62 8.38 -5.03
C ILE A 62 6.79 8.12 -4.09
N ASP A 63 7.28 9.16 -3.44
CA ASP A 63 8.16 9.06 -2.28
C ASP A 63 7.34 9.42 -1.03
N PRO A 64 6.82 8.43 -0.28
CA PRO A 64 5.95 8.68 0.87
C PRO A 64 6.71 9.21 2.09
N THR A 65 8.04 9.37 2.00
CA THR A 65 8.87 9.93 3.09
C THR A 65 8.98 11.45 3.02
N LYS A 66 8.49 12.06 1.93
CA LYS A 66 8.39 13.52 1.80
C LYS A 66 7.30 14.07 2.71
N GLU A 67 7.45 15.33 3.09
CA GLU A 67 6.42 16.03 3.85
C GLU A 67 5.11 16.06 3.09
N LEU A 68 4.00 15.81 3.79
CA LEU A 68 2.67 15.75 3.19
C LEU A 68 2.32 17.04 2.43
N ALA A 69 2.71 18.20 2.95
CA ALA A 69 2.47 19.49 2.30
C ALA A 69 3.19 19.64 0.94
N SER A 70 4.27 18.88 0.72
CA SER A 70 5.00 18.85 -0.56
C SER A 70 4.41 17.86 -1.57
N LEU A 71 3.56 16.94 -1.13
CA LEU A 71 2.93 15.89 -1.93
C LEU A 71 1.53 16.32 -2.39
N THR A 72 1.50 17.35 -3.24
CA THR A 72 0.24 17.98 -3.70
C THR A 72 -0.73 17.00 -4.35
N GLU A 73 -0.22 15.92 -4.97
CA GLU A 73 -0.98 14.85 -5.60
C GLU A 73 -1.87 14.04 -4.65
N ILE A 74 -1.54 13.99 -3.36
CA ILE A 74 -2.30 13.24 -2.34
C ILE A 74 -2.91 14.14 -1.26
N MET A 75 -2.69 15.45 -1.33
CA MET A 75 -3.14 16.45 -0.38
C MET A 75 -4.61 16.87 -0.61
N ASP A 76 -5.51 15.89 -0.53
CA ASP A 76 -6.97 16.10 -0.57
C ASP A 76 -7.71 15.01 0.22
N SER A 77 -9.04 15.03 0.25
CA SER A 77 -9.87 14.08 0.99
C SER A 77 -10.29 12.84 0.19
N ARG A 78 -9.80 12.64 -1.04
CA ARG A 78 -10.04 11.41 -1.80
C ARG A 78 -9.27 10.25 -1.18
N ILE A 79 -9.80 9.04 -1.30
CA ILE A 79 -9.08 7.84 -0.92
C ILE A 79 -7.95 7.60 -1.92
N LYS A 80 -6.78 7.26 -1.40
CA LYS A 80 -5.63 6.82 -2.18
C LYS A 80 -5.21 5.44 -1.73
N TRP A 81 -4.60 4.74 -2.66
CA TRP A 81 -3.86 3.54 -2.36
C TRP A 81 -2.40 3.77 -2.65
N LEU A 82 -1.54 3.34 -1.73
CA LEU A 82 -0.11 3.26 -1.94
C LEU A 82 0.30 1.79 -1.92
N ARG A 83 1.19 1.38 -2.81
CA ARG A 83 1.67 0.01 -2.93
C ARG A 83 3.19 -0.05 -3.02
N ILE A 84 3.79 -1.02 -2.35
CA ILE A 84 5.19 -1.40 -2.52
C ILE A 84 5.30 -2.92 -2.44
N ASN A 85 6.14 -3.48 -3.32
CA ASN A 85 6.46 -4.90 -3.30
C ASN A 85 7.93 -5.06 -2.95
N PHE A 86 8.23 -5.91 -1.97
CA PHE A 86 9.60 -6.13 -1.51
C PHE A 86 9.85 -7.60 -1.18
N GLN A 87 11.09 -8.03 -1.33
CA GLN A 87 11.55 -9.39 -1.05
C GLN A 87 12.57 -9.30 0.08
N VAL A 88 12.41 -10.17 1.08
CA VAL A 88 13.36 -10.29 2.21
C VAL A 88 14.07 -11.63 2.08
N ASP A 89 15.35 -11.58 1.70
CA ASP A 89 16.17 -12.76 1.40
C ASP A 89 16.91 -13.34 2.62
N SER A 90 16.98 -12.57 3.71
CA SER A 90 17.59 -13.04 4.96
C SER A 90 16.59 -13.79 5.82
N LYS A 91 17.01 -14.97 6.31
CA LYS A 91 16.33 -15.61 7.44
C LYS A 91 16.46 -14.70 8.65
N LEU A 92 15.37 -14.06 9.05
CA LEU A 92 15.33 -13.19 10.20
C LEU A 92 15.19 -14.04 11.47
N ASP A 93 16.05 -13.80 12.46
CA ASP A 93 15.96 -14.41 13.80
C ASP A 93 14.83 -13.82 14.64
N PHE A 94 14.20 -12.74 14.16
CA PHE A 94 13.15 -11.98 14.82
C PHE A 94 12.00 -11.67 13.84
N PRO A 95 10.76 -11.45 14.33
CA PRO A 95 9.66 -11.01 13.49
C PRO A 95 9.95 -9.66 12.83
N LEU A 96 9.59 -9.52 11.55
CA LEU A 96 9.69 -8.25 10.84
C LEU A 96 8.61 -7.27 11.38
N GLY A 97 9.00 -6.03 11.63
CA GLY A 97 8.09 -4.96 12.01
C GLY A 97 8.09 -3.82 11.00
N LEU A 98 6.95 -3.17 10.82
CA LEU A 98 6.81 -1.91 10.10
C LEU A 98 6.56 -0.80 11.11
N ALA A 99 7.44 0.19 11.15
CA ALA A 99 7.21 1.44 11.89
C ALA A 99 6.50 2.43 10.97
N VAL A 100 5.34 2.92 11.38
CA VAL A 100 4.52 3.83 10.55
C VAL A 100 4.44 5.19 11.20
N THR A 101 4.60 6.23 10.39
CA THR A 101 4.23 7.61 10.73
C THR A 101 3.52 8.21 9.52
N HIS A 102 2.42 8.89 9.76
CA HIS A 102 1.69 9.67 8.75
C HIS A 102 0.67 10.57 9.43
N ALA A 103 0.11 11.51 8.66
CA ALA A 103 -1.14 12.16 9.00
C ALA A 103 -2.30 11.46 8.27
N GLY A 104 -3.53 11.54 8.77
CA GLY A 104 -4.70 10.91 8.12
C GLY A 104 -5.10 9.58 8.77
N ALA A 105 -6.02 8.87 8.15
CA ALA A 105 -6.44 7.53 8.54
C ALA A 105 -5.97 6.51 7.50
N SER A 106 -5.70 5.29 7.92
CA SER A 106 -5.26 4.24 7.01
C SER A 106 -5.65 2.84 7.42
N GLU A 107 -5.81 1.99 6.42
CA GLU A 107 -5.84 0.54 6.54
C GLU A 107 -4.56 -0.02 5.91
N ILE A 108 -3.87 -0.92 6.63
CA ILE A 108 -2.61 -1.54 6.20
C ILE A 108 -2.88 -2.99 5.82
N TYR A 109 -2.58 -3.32 4.56
CA TYR A 109 -2.78 -4.65 3.99
C TYR A 109 -1.43 -5.30 3.67
N LEU A 110 -1.29 -6.57 4.00
CA LEU A 110 -0.16 -7.40 3.60
C LEU A 110 -0.68 -8.61 2.83
N ASN A 111 -0.18 -8.79 1.61
CA ASN A 111 -0.57 -9.88 0.71
C ASN A 111 -2.10 -10.00 0.55
N GLY A 112 -2.80 -8.86 0.48
CA GLY A 112 -4.27 -8.80 0.34
C GLY A 112 -5.06 -8.92 1.64
N LYS A 113 -4.41 -9.15 2.79
CA LYS A 113 -5.08 -9.25 4.09
C LYS A 113 -4.88 -7.97 4.91
N LEU A 114 -5.96 -7.42 5.47
CA LEU A 114 -5.89 -6.35 6.45
C LEU A 114 -5.13 -6.82 7.70
N ILE A 115 -4.05 -6.13 8.07
CA ILE A 115 -3.22 -6.44 9.24
C ILE A 115 -3.25 -5.35 10.31
N HIS A 116 -3.63 -4.11 9.95
CA HIS A 116 -3.73 -3.02 10.90
C HIS A 116 -4.60 -1.87 10.38
N GLU A 117 -5.08 -1.05 11.32
CA GLU A 117 -5.79 0.20 11.04
C GLU A 117 -5.23 1.31 11.94
N PHE A 118 -5.09 2.51 11.40
CA PHE A 118 -4.71 3.71 12.12
C PHE A 118 -5.78 4.78 11.95
N GLY A 119 -6.29 5.28 13.08
CA GLY A 119 -7.43 6.19 13.10
C GLY A 119 -8.74 5.48 12.83
N ASN A 120 -9.74 6.23 12.35
CA ASN A 120 -10.99 5.68 11.84
C ASN A 120 -11.01 5.90 10.33
N PHE A 121 -10.82 4.82 9.56
CA PHE A 121 -10.98 4.83 8.11
C PHE A 121 -12.46 4.59 7.76
N ASP A 122 -13.00 5.37 6.82
CA ASP A 122 -14.37 5.17 6.31
C ASP A 122 -14.45 5.69 4.86
N THR A 123 -15.34 5.12 4.06
CA THR A 123 -15.64 5.62 2.70
C THR A 123 -16.56 6.84 2.73
N ASP A 124 -17.31 7.01 3.82
CA ASP A 124 -17.95 8.26 4.19
C ASP A 124 -16.93 9.20 4.85
N ILE A 125 -16.46 10.17 4.08
CA ILE A 125 -15.40 11.11 4.49
C ILE A 125 -15.74 11.89 5.77
N SER A 126 -17.03 12.04 6.12
CA SER A 126 -17.45 12.73 7.33
C SER A 126 -17.16 11.96 8.62
N LYS A 127 -16.93 10.65 8.51
CA LYS A 127 -16.63 9.75 9.65
C LYS A 127 -15.13 9.51 9.82
N VAL A 128 -14.31 9.93 8.86
CA VAL A 128 -12.87 9.72 8.91
C VAL A 128 -12.26 10.46 10.11
N THR A 129 -11.46 9.77 10.90
CA THR A 129 -10.68 10.36 12.00
C THR A 129 -9.21 10.05 11.79
N ALA A 130 -8.40 11.08 11.58
CA ALA A 130 -6.96 10.96 11.42
C ALA A 130 -6.27 10.55 12.73
N TYR A 131 -5.15 9.87 12.60
CA TYR A 131 -4.34 9.41 13.73
C TYR A 131 -2.87 9.41 13.31
N ASP A 132 -2.01 10.02 14.14
CA ASP A 132 -0.56 9.91 13.97
C ASP A 132 -0.06 8.72 14.80
N PRO A 133 0.49 7.66 14.16
CA PRO A 133 0.96 6.50 14.90
C PRO A 133 2.25 6.73 15.69
N LEU A 134 2.98 7.84 15.47
CA LEU A 134 4.23 8.17 16.15
C LEU A 134 5.24 7.00 16.13
N TYR A 135 5.47 6.44 14.94
CA TYR A 135 6.36 5.29 14.71
C TYR A 135 5.94 4.00 15.43
N ARG A 136 4.65 3.86 15.78
CA ARG A 136 4.13 2.60 16.34
C ARG A 136 4.48 1.42 15.42
N LEU A 137 5.08 0.41 16.04
CA LEU A 137 5.45 -0.83 15.37
C LEU A 137 4.22 -1.71 15.17
N ILE A 138 4.02 -2.17 13.94
CA ILE A 138 3.14 -3.28 13.62
C ILE A 138 3.99 -4.47 13.20
N TYR A 139 3.72 -5.65 13.76
CA TYR A 139 4.45 -6.86 13.40
C TYR A 139 3.85 -7.47 12.15
N LEU A 140 4.68 -7.77 11.16
CA LEU A 140 4.28 -8.59 10.03
C LEU A 140 4.15 -10.04 10.50
N PRO A 141 3.17 -10.80 10.00
CA PRO A 141 3.05 -12.23 10.27
C PRO A 141 4.37 -12.97 10.06
N LYS A 142 4.64 -13.96 10.92
CA LYS A 142 5.93 -14.69 11.08
C LYS A 142 6.41 -15.46 9.84
N ASP A 143 5.73 -15.39 8.72
CA ASP A 143 6.13 -16.02 7.47
C ASP A 143 7.30 -15.25 6.81
N SER A 144 8.24 -14.76 7.64
CA SER A 144 9.12 -13.58 7.51
C SER A 144 10.22 -13.65 6.42
N THR A 145 10.17 -14.66 5.54
CA THR A 145 11.06 -14.79 4.39
C THR A 145 10.23 -14.97 3.12
N GLY A 146 10.38 -14.06 2.16
CA GLY A 146 9.64 -14.12 0.90
C GLY A 146 9.26 -12.77 0.33
N GLN A 147 8.38 -12.82 -0.68
CA GLN A 147 7.83 -11.66 -1.35
C GLN A 147 6.63 -11.12 -0.57
N TYR A 148 6.69 -9.84 -0.23
CA TYR A 148 5.62 -9.09 0.40
C TYR A 148 5.03 -8.08 -0.55
N HIS A 149 3.71 -8.01 -0.54
CA HIS A 149 2.93 -6.99 -1.20
C HIS A 149 2.26 -6.17 -0.11
N LEU A 150 2.81 -4.99 0.17
CA LEU A 150 2.27 -4.07 1.14
C LEU A 150 1.41 -3.05 0.41
N ALA A 151 0.18 -2.90 0.85
CA ALA A 151 -0.73 -1.88 0.37
C ALA A 151 -1.26 -1.04 1.54
N VAL A 152 -1.34 0.27 1.33
CA VAL A 152 -1.85 1.23 2.31
C VAL A 152 -3.03 1.94 1.67
N ARG A 153 -4.22 1.71 2.20
CA ARG A 153 -5.41 2.48 1.83
C ARG A 153 -5.49 3.66 2.76
N TYR A 154 -5.57 4.85 2.20
CA TYR A 154 -5.20 6.09 2.87
C TYR A 154 -6.20 7.20 2.57
N VAL A 155 -6.55 7.99 3.59
CA VAL A 155 -7.44 9.13 3.43
C VAL A 155 -7.11 10.23 4.44
N LEU A 156 -7.17 11.49 3.99
CA LEU A 156 -7.07 12.64 4.88
C LEU A 156 -8.43 12.98 5.47
N GLN A 157 -8.46 13.30 6.76
CA GLN A 157 -9.65 13.78 7.41
C GLN A 157 -10.00 15.19 6.88
N PRO A 158 -11.26 15.45 6.51
CA PRO A 158 -11.69 16.77 6.06
C PRO A 158 -11.61 17.79 7.21
N ASN A 159 -11.47 19.07 6.86
CA ASN A 159 -11.43 20.19 7.81
C ASN A 159 -10.23 20.19 8.77
N ILE A 160 -9.22 19.35 8.54
CA ILE A 160 -7.90 19.45 9.17
C ILE A 160 -6.96 20.21 8.23
N ARG A 161 -6.23 21.17 8.79
CA ARG A 161 -5.15 21.85 8.06
C ARG A 161 -3.86 21.08 8.23
N TYR A 162 -3.48 20.32 7.21
CA TYR A 162 -2.16 19.69 7.13
C TYR A 162 -1.14 20.74 6.70
N THR A 163 -0.11 20.95 7.52
CA THR A 163 0.97 21.93 7.30
C THR A 163 2.32 21.25 7.39
N THR A 164 3.35 21.90 6.88
CA THR A 164 4.73 21.53 7.21
C THR A 164 4.93 21.66 8.73
N ILE A 165 5.69 20.73 9.31
CA ILE A 165 6.24 20.96 10.64
C ILE A 165 7.27 22.08 10.43
N LEU A 166 7.09 23.20 11.12
CA LEU A 166 7.96 24.38 10.97
C LEU A 166 9.43 23.97 11.15
N ASP A 167 10.29 24.40 10.22
CA ASP A 167 11.75 24.42 10.37
C ASP A 167 12.18 25.27 11.58
#